data_AF-B4YSG9-F1
#
_entry.id   AF-B4YSG9-F1
#
_cell.length_a   1.000
_cell.length_b   1.000
_cell.length_c   1.000
_cell.angle_alpha   90.00
_cell.angle_beta   90.00
_cell.angle_gamma   90.00
#
_symmetry.space_group_name_H-M   'P 1'
#
loop_
_entity.id
_entity.type
_entity.pdbx_description
1 polymer ?
#
loop_
_entity_poly.entity_id
_entity_poly.type
_entity_poly.pdbx_seq_one_letter_code
_entity_poly.pdbx_strand_id
1 'polypeptide(L)'
;HSSNNTLDGLNGFDGTDTHYFHGGPRGHHWMWDSRLFNYGSWEVLRFLLSNARWWLDEYKFDGFRFDGVTSMMYTHHGLQMTFTGNYGEYFGFATDVDAVVY
;
A
#
# COMPACT_ATOMS: atom_id res chain seq x y z
N HIS A 1 0.14 -2.61 -2.88
CA HIS A 1 1.50 -3.14 -3.08
C HIS A 1 1.93 -2.89 -4.53
N SER A 2 3.21 -3.09 -4.86
CA SER A 2 3.74 -3.03 -6.23
C SER A 2 4.65 -4.23 -6.48
N SER A 3 4.83 -4.61 -7.75
CA SER A 3 5.85 -5.59 -8.15
C SER A 3 7.22 -5.24 -7.55
N ASN A 4 8.00 -6.28 -7.22
CA ASN A 4 9.39 -6.16 -6.76
C ASN A 4 10.40 -6.06 -7.91
N ASN A 5 9.96 -6.11 -9.17
CA ASN A 5 10.87 -5.97 -10.30
C ASN A 5 11.46 -4.56 -10.40
N THR A 6 12.76 -4.49 -10.67
CA THR A 6 13.51 -3.22 -10.83
C THR A 6 13.68 -2.78 -12.27
N LEU A 7 13.55 -3.68 -13.26
CA LEU A 7 13.78 -3.36 -14.67
C LEU A 7 12.55 -2.81 -15.39
N ASP A 8 11.35 -3.17 -14.92
CA ASP A 8 10.07 -2.86 -15.57
C ASP A 8 9.02 -2.30 -14.59
N GLY A 9 9.45 -1.92 -13.38
CA GLY A 9 8.57 -1.55 -12.28
C GLY A 9 9.01 -0.28 -11.54
N LEU A 10 8.27 0.02 -10.47
CA LEU A 10 8.55 1.16 -9.59
C LEU A 10 9.67 0.86 -8.57
N ASN A 11 10.08 -0.40 -8.41
CA ASN A 11 11.10 -0.77 -7.44
C ASN A 11 12.48 -0.23 -7.85
N GLY A 12 13.19 0.42 -6.91
CA GLY A 12 14.52 0.96 -7.19
C GLY A 12 14.51 2.17 -8.14
N PHE A 13 13.40 2.90 -8.23
CA PHE A 13 13.20 3.99 -9.21
C PHE A 13 14.31 5.06 -9.19
N ASP A 14 14.79 5.44 -8.01
CA ASP A 14 15.92 6.37 -7.84
C ASP A 14 17.22 5.67 -7.38
N GLY A 15 17.27 4.34 -7.50
CA GLY A 15 18.34 3.50 -6.98
C GLY A 15 18.23 3.17 -5.49
N THR A 16 17.26 3.72 -4.76
CA THR A 16 17.01 3.41 -3.34
C THR A 16 15.85 2.44 -3.16
N ASP A 17 15.76 1.82 -1.99
CA ASP A 17 14.60 1.02 -1.59
C ASP A 17 13.50 1.85 -0.92
N THR A 18 13.68 3.16 -0.73
CA THR A 18 12.80 3.99 0.12
C THR A 18 12.00 5.06 -0.62
N HIS A 19 12.17 5.21 -1.94
CA HIS A 19 11.54 6.30 -2.69
C HIS A 19 10.01 6.26 -2.64
N TYR A 20 9.40 5.29 -3.30
CA TYR A 20 7.94 5.07 -3.25
C TYR A 20 7.52 4.16 -2.09
N PHE A 21 8.47 3.45 -1.48
CA PHE A 21 8.22 2.34 -0.57
C PHE A 21 8.82 2.60 0.80
N HIS A 22 8.35 1.88 1.81
CA HIS A 22 9.10 1.82 3.06
C HIS A 22 10.43 1.07 2.85
N GLY A 23 11.42 1.36 3.69
CA GLY A 23 12.69 0.64 3.72
C GLY A 23 12.62 -0.63 4.57
N GLY A 24 13.57 -1.55 4.34
CA GLY A 24 13.73 -2.76 5.15
C GLY A 24 12.48 -3.66 5.18
N PRO A 25 12.24 -4.42 6.27
CA PRO A 25 11.12 -5.37 6.34
C PRO A 25 9.73 -4.74 6.19
N ARG A 26 9.53 -3.49 6.64
CA ARG A 26 8.24 -2.78 6.46
C ARG A 26 7.94 -2.51 4.98
N GLY A 27 8.98 -2.44 4.13
CA GLY A 27 8.88 -2.22 2.70
C GLY A 27 8.52 -3.43 1.86
N HIS A 28 8.37 -4.60 2.46
CA HIS A 28 8.25 -5.87 1.74
C HIS A 28 7.12 -6.75 2.27
N HIS A 29 6.24 -7.16 1.38
CA HIS A 29 5.14 -8.09 1.69
C HIS A 29 5.56 -9.52 1.33
N TRP A 30 6.14 -10.25 2.29
CA TRP A 30 6.77 -11.55 2.07
C TRP A 30 5.85 -12.60 1.42
N MET A 31 4.56 -12.62 1.76
CA MET A 31 3.61 -13.60 1.21
C MET A 31 3.28 -13.33 -0.27
N TRP A 32 3.47 -12.09 -0.74
CA TRP A 32 3.17 -11.67 -2.11
C TRP A 32 4.42 -11.35 -2.93
N ASP A 33 5.60 -11.48 -2.32
CA ASP A 33 6.89 -11.06 -2.89
C ASP A 33 6.84 -9.68 -3.56
N SER A 34 6.34 -8.69 -2.81
CA SER A 34 5.98 -7.37 -3.36
C SER A 34 6.51 -6.22 -2.50
N ARG A 35 6.61 -5.02 -3.07
CA ARG A 35 6.96 -3.77 -2.35
C ARG A 35 5.72 -3.10 -1.74
N LEU A 36 5.91 -2.47 -0.57
CA LEU A 36 4.86 -1.77 0.19
C LEU A 36 5.10 -0.26 0.20
N PHE A 37 4.10 0.49 -0.27
CA PHE A 37 4.15 1.94 -0.39
C PHE A 37 4.34 2.62 0.95
N ASN A 38 5.05 3.75 0.95
CA ASN A 38 5.10 4.65 2.08
C ASN A 38 3.98 5.70 1.97
N TYR A 39 2.79 5.38 2.49
CA TYR A 39 1.61 6.25 2.37
C TYR A 39 1.76 7.59 3.10
N GLY A 40 2.70 7.71 4.05
CA GLY A 40 3.04 8.98 4.70
C GLY A 40 3.88 9.93 3.83
N SER A 41 4.35 9.49 2.65
CA SER A 41 5.14 10.31 1.73
C SER A 41 4.25 11.14 0.80
N TRP A 42 4.52 12.44 0.72
CA TRP A 42 3.73 13.37 -0.09
C TRP A 42 3.69 13.01 -1.58
N GLU A 43 4.83 12.59 -2.15
CA GLU A 43 4.90 12.23 -3.56
C GLU A 43 4.26 10.86 -3.84
N VAL A 44 4.20 9.96 -2.85
CA VAL A 44 3.42 8.71 -2.95
C VAL A 44 1.93 9.03 -2.98
N LEU A 45 1.45 9.93 -2.11
CA LEU A 45 0.06 10.40 -2.14
C LEU A 45 -0.26 11.06 -3.49
N ARG A 46 0.61 11.96 -3.97
CA ARG A 46 0.45 12.60 -5.27
C ARG A 46 0.33 11.56 -6.38
N PHE A 47 1.24 10.58 -6.42
CA PHE A 47 1.24 9.52 -7.43
C PHE A 47 -0.06 8.72 -7.41
N LEU A 48 -0.47 8.21 -6.25
CA LEU A 48 -1.63 7.33 -6.13
C LEU A 48 -2.97 8.06 -6.34
N LEU A 49 -3.15 9.24 -5.76
CA LEU A 49 -4.36 10.05 -5.96
C LEU A 49 -4.47 10.54 -7.41
N SER A 50 -3.35 10.92 -8.02
CA SER A 50 -3.34 11.28 -9.44
C SER A 50 -3.60 10.06 -10.33
N ASN A 51 -3.17 8.86 -9.93
CA ASN A 51 -3.49 7.62 -10.65
C ASN A 51 -5.00 7.33 -10.64
N ALA A 52 -5.66 7.45 -9.48
CA ALA A 52 -7.11 7.30 -9.39
C ALA A 52 -7.82 8.32 -10.29
N ARG A 53 -7.41 9.60 -10.24
CA ARG A 53 -7.98 10.64 -11.11
C ARG A 53 -7.73 10.36 -12.59
N TRP A 54 -6.53 9.93 -12.96
CA TRP A 54 -6.16 9.61 -14.34
C TRP A 54 -7.11 8.59 -14.96
N TRP A 55 -7.43 7.52 -14.23
CA TRP A 55 -8.38 6.51 -14.71
C TRP A 55 -9.80 7.06 -14.88
N LEU A 56 -10.29 7.88 -13.95
CA LEU A 56 -11.60 8.53 -14.10
C LEU A 56 -11.63 9.48 -15.30
N ASP A 57 -10.63 10.34 -15.44
CA ASP A 57 -10.63 11.43 -16.40
C ASP A 57 -10.31 10.93 -17.82
N GLU A 58 -9.30 10.08 -17.99
CA GLU A 58 -8.85 9.66 -19.32
C GLU A 58 -9.71 8.50 -19.86
N TYR A 59 -10.03 7.53 -19.01
CA TYR A 59 -10.70 6.29 -19.43
C TYR A 59 -12.18 6.23 -19.05
N LYS A 60 -12.69 7.24 -18.35
CA LYS A 60 -14.12 7.38 -18.01
C LYS A 60 -14.66 6.18 -17.20
N PHE A 61 -13.83 5.64 -16.31
CA PHE A 61 -14.30 4.65 -15.32
C PHE A 61 -15.37 5.27 -14.40
N ASP A 62 -16.38 4.48 -14.04
CA ASP A 62 -17.46 4.89 -13.13
C ASP A 62 -17.11 4.69 -11.64
N GLY A 63 -15.95 4.12 -11.34
CA GLY A 63 -15.49 3.87 -9.98
C GLY A 63 -14.39 2.81 -9.90
N PHE A 64 -14.04 2.45 -8.66
CA PHE A 64 -12.92 1.55 -8.38
C PHE A 64 -13.28 0.49 -7.35
N ARG A 65 -12.59 -0.63 -7.43
CA ARG A 65 -12.40 -1.57 -6.33
C ARG A 65 -10.93 -1.50 -5.93
N PHE A 66 -10.66 -1.21 -4.67
CA PHE A 66 -9.31 -1.27 -4.12
C PHE A 66 -9.04 -2.69 -3.66
N ASP A 67 -8.04 -3.33 -4.26
CA ASP A 67 -7.67 -4.70 -3.95
C ASP A 67 -6.65 -4.76 -2.81
N GLY A 68 -6.81 -5.74 -1.91
CA GLY A 68 -5.88 -5.94 -0.80
C GLY A 68 -6.02 -4.93 0.34
N VAL A 69 -7.21 -4.35 0.56
CA VAL A 69 -7.47 -3.37 1.64
C VAL A 69 -7.07 -3.90 3.02
N THR A 70 -7.28 -5.19 3.32
CA THR A 70 -6.80 -5.79 4.59
C THR A 70 -5.28 -5.70 4.75
N SER A 71 -4.52 -5.81 3.65
CA SER A 71 -3.06 -5.64 3.67
C SER A 71 -2.67 -4.18 3.91
N MET A 72 -3.48 -3.23 3.45
CA MET A 72 -3.28 -1.80 3.71
C MET A 72 -3.60 -1.43 5.15
N MET A 73 -4.75 -1.86 5.68
CA MET A 73 -5.27 -1.40 6.97
C MET A 73 -4.43 -1.83 8.18
N TYR A 74 -3.62 -2.89 8.06
CA TYR A 74 -2.90 -3.47 9.19
C TYR A 74 -1.44 -3.75 8.84
N THR A 75 -0.54 -3.47 9.77
CA THR A 75 0.90 -3.71 9.63
C THR A 75 1.27 -5.20 9.55
N HIS A 76 0.42 -6.08 10.07
CA HIS A 76 0.54 -7.54 9.88
C HIS A 76 -0.18 -8.04 8.62
N HIS A 77 -0.81 -7.15 7.85
CA HIS A 77 -1.48 -7.43 6.58
C HIS A 77 -2.61 -8.46 6.63
N GLY A 78 -3.19 -8.68 7.82
CA GLY A 78 -4.12 -9.78 8.10
C GLY A 78 -3.50 -11.19 8.04
N LEU A 79 -2.18 -11.32 7.86
CA LEU A 79 -1.49 -12.61 7.81
C LEU A 79 -1.37 -13.20 9.22
N GLN A 80 -1.72 -14.48 9.36
CA GLN A 80 -1.66 -15.22 10.63
C GLN A 80 -2.47 -14.57 11.77
N MET A 81 -3.46 -13.75 11.43
CA MET A 81 -4.38 -13.13 12.39
C MET A 81 -5.78 -13.69 12.23
N THR A 82 -6.51 -13.77 13.34
CA THR A 82 -7.94 -14.09 13.34
C THR A 82 -8.71 -12.86 13.79
N PHE A 83 -9.73 -12.48 13.03
CA PHE A 83 -10.66 -11.43 13.41
C PHE A 83 -11.90 -12.05 14.04
N THR A 84 -12.04 -11.92 15.35
CA THR A 84 -13.13 -12.49 16.15
C THR A 84 -14.35 -11.58 16.22
N GLY A 85 -14.21 -10.33 15.77
CA GLY A 85 -15.20 -9.27 15.96
C GLY A 85 -14.93 -8.40 17.19
N ASN A 86 -13.85 -8.67 17.93
CA ASN A 86 -13.40 -7.80 19.01
C ASN A 86 -12.81 -6.50 18.45
N TYR A 87 -13.32 -5.35 18.90
CA TYR A 87 -12.93 -4.04 18.39
C TYR A 87 -11.44 -3.74 18.59
N GLY A 88 -10.80 -4.32 19.61
CA GLY A 88 -9.36 -4.16 19.84
C GLY A 88 -8.47 -4.75 18.74
N GLU A 89 -9.00 -5.65 17.91
CA GLU A 89 -8.30 -6.22 16.75
C GLU A 89 -8.30 -5.26 15.55
N TYR A 90 -9.31 -4.38 15.46
CA TYR A 90 -9.49 -3.44 14.35
C TYR A 90 -8.87 -2.07 14.65
N PHE A 91 -8.89 -1.65 15.92
CA PHE A 91 -8.49 -0.32 16.37
C PHE A 91 -7.38 -0.42 17.43
N GLY A 92 -6.15 -0.62 16.97
CA GLY A 92 -4.99 -0.75 17.85
C GLY A 92 -3.69 -0.31 17.19
N PHE A 93 -2.55 -0.58 17.84
CA PHE A 93 -1.23 -0.23 17.31
C PHE A 93 -0.87 -0.94 16.00
N ALA A 94 -1.59 -2.02 15.67
CA ALA A 94 -1.43 -2.73 14.41
C ALA A 94 -2.10 -2.02 13.22
N THR A 95 -3.05 -1.11 13.46
CA THR A 95 -3.73 -0.35 12.40
C THR A 95 -2.74 0.61 11.74
N ASP A 96 -2.59 0.52 10.43
CA ASP A 96 -1.73 1.44 9.67
C ASP A 96 -2.50 2.73 9.37
N VAL A 97 -2.22 3.77 10.15
CA VAL A 97 -2.92 5.06 10.05
C VAL A 97 -2.56 5.79 8.75
N ASP A 98 -1.33 5.68 8.26
CA ASP A 98 -0.92 6.33 7.01
C ASP A 98 -1.72 5.76 5.83
N ALA A 99 -1.90 4.42 5.81
CA ALA A 99 -2.67 3.74 4.78
C ALA A 99 -4.18 3.98 4.87
N VAL A 100 -4.73 4.27 6.06
CA VAL A 100 -6.15 4.61 6.26
C VAL A 100 -6.45 6.06 5.91
N VAL A 101 -5.47 6.96 6.10
CA VAL A 101 -5.59 8.38 5.70
C VAL A 101 -5.56 8.54 4.18
N TYR A 102 -4.77 7.72 3.49
CA TYR A 102 -4.76 7.61 2.04
C TYR A 102 -6.08 7.04 1.50
#